data_AF-A0AA37BKP9-F1
#
_entry.id   AF-A0AA37BKP9-F1
#
_cell.length_a   1.000
_cell.length_b   1.000
_cell.length_c   1.000
_cell.angle_alpha   90.00
_cell.angle_beta   90.00
_cell.angle_gamma   90.00
#
_symmetry.space_group_name_H-M   'P 1'
#
loop_
_entity.id
_entity.type
_entity.pdbx_description
1 polymer ?
#
loop_
_entity_poly.entity_id
_entity_poly.type
_entity_poly.pdbx_seq_one_letter_code
_entity_poly.pdbx_strand_id
1 'polypeptide(L)'
;MTDEKEKQDLAWKAVGGLVGFATAWAAKKVLSVVWEKTTGKKPPADHDSLDVSLAEAIGYAVVMGVGMQVAQIVMARTARRRYDAWRALKDAARDVVD
;
A
#
# COMPACT_ATOMS: atom_id res chain seq x y z
N MET A 1 18.49 29.08 15.39
CA MET A 1 17.09 28.70 15.07
C MET A 1 16.98 27.83 13.81
N THR A 2 17.96 27.83 12.91
CA THR A 2 17.98 27.00 11.67
C THR A 2 18.38 25.54 11.91
N ASP A 3 19.37 25.27 12.77
CA ASP A 3 19.80 23.89 13.11
C ASP A 3 18.70 23.02 13.72
N GLU A 4 17.82 23.63 14.52
CA GLU A 4 16.76 22.89 15.20
C GLU A 4 15.69 22.44 14.21
N LYS A 5 15.32 23.30 13.25
CA LYS A 5 14.39 22.94 12.17
C LYS A 5 14.96 21.83 11.30
N GLU A 6 16.25 21.89 10.96
CA GLU A 6 16.90 20.88 10.13
C GLU A 6 16.95 19.51 10.83
N LYS A 7 17.25 19.48 12.13
CA LYS A 7 17.18 18.26 12.95
C LYS A 7 15.76 17.71 13.05
N GLN A 8 14.76 18.57 13.23
CA GLN A 8 13.35 18.16 13.26
C GLN A 8 12.91 17.59 11.89
N ASP A 9 13.29 18.24 10.79
CA ASP A 9 12.99 17.75 9.44
C ASP A 9 13.66 16.40 9.17
N LEU A 10 14.90 16.21 9.63
CA LEU A 10 15.60 14.93 9.53
C LEU A 10 14.91 13.84 10.36
N ALA A 11 14.45 14.17 11.57
CA ALA A 11 13.68 13.25 12.41
C ALA A 11 12.37 12.83 11.74
N TRP A 12 11.63 13.78 11.17
CA TRP A 12 10.39 13.49 10.43
C TRP A 12 10.64 12.67 9.17
N LYS A 13 11.73 12.94 8.44
CA LYS A 13 12.14 12.11 7.30
C LYS A 13 12.46 10.68 7.72
N ALA A 14 13.17 10.50 8.84
CA ALA A 14 13.49 9.17 9.36
C ALA A 14 12.22 8.39 9.75
N VAL A 15 11.28 9.06 10.43
CA VAL A 15 9.97 8.47 10.76
C VAL A 15 9.21 8.10 9.48
N GLY A 16 9.13 9.01 8.51
CA GLY A 16 8.49 8.73 7.22
C GLY A 16 9.12 7.53 6.51
N GLY A 17 10.45 7.43 6.52
CA GLY A 17 11.19 6.29 5.97
C GLY A 17 10.87 4.97 6.68
N LEU A 18 10.85 4.96 8.01
CA LEU A 18 10.51 3.78 8.81
C LEU A 18 9.07 3.31 8.58
N VAL A 19 8.13 4.25 8.54
CA VAL A 19 6.71 3.95 8.25
C VAL A 19 6.56 3.40 6.84
N GLY A 20 7.23 4.00 5.85
CA GLY A 20 7.26 3.49 4.49
C GLY A 20 7.82 2.08 4.40
N PHE A 21 8.95 1.81 5.07
CA PHE A 21 9.56 0.49 5.12
C PHE A 21 8.65 -0.56 5.78
N ALA A 22 8.07 -0.24 6.94
CA ALA A 22 7.15 -1.14 7.63
C ALA A 22 5.92 -1.46 6.76
N THR A 23 5.40 -0.46 6.05
CA THR A 23 4.29 -0.62 5.11
C THR A 23 4.67 -1.56 3.96
N ALA A 24 5.84 -1.36 3.35
CA ALA A 24 6.33 -2.22 2.27
C ALA A 24 6.55 -3.68 2.74
N TRP A 25 7.14 -3.86 3.92
CA TRP A 25 7.34 -5.18 4.51
C TRP A 25 6.02 -5.91 4.79
N ALA A 26 5.05 -5.21 5.37
CA ALA A 26 3.71 -5.75 5.59
C ALA A 26 3.01 -6.12 4.28
N ALA A 27 3.09 -5.25 3.26
CA ALA A 27 2.53 -5.51 1.94
C ALA A 27 3.13 -6.78 1.31
N LYS A 28 4.45 -6.96 1.36
CA LYS A 28 5.13 -8.17 0.88
C LYS A 28 4.61 -9.43 1.58
N LYS A 29 4.42 -9.37 2.90
CA LYS A 29 3.90 -10.49 3.69
C LYS A 29 2.46 -10.83 3.28
N VAL A 30 1.59 -9.82 3.16
CA VAL A 30 0.20 -10.02 2.72
C VAL A 30 0.15 -10.64 1.34
N LEU A 31 0.91 -10.11 0.38
CA LEU A 31 1.00 -10.66 -0.97
C LEU A 31 1.46 -12.13 -0.95
N SER A 32 2.49 -12.46 -0.15
CA SER A 32 2.97 -13.83 -0.04
C SER A 32 1.90 -14.80 0.48
N VAL A 33 1.13 -14.39 1.48
CA VAL A 33 0.07 -15.22 2.08
C VAL A 33 -1.10 -15.39 1.12
N VAL A 34 -1.51 -14.31 0.45
CA VAL A 34 -2.58 -14.37 -0.54
C VAL A 34 -2.19 -15.32 -1.67
N TRP A 35 -0.96 -15.21 -2.19
CA TRP A 35 -0.47 -16.06 -3.27
C TRP A 35 -0.37 -17.54 -2.88
N GLU A 36 0.19 -17.82 -1.71
CA GLU A 36 0.29 -19.19 -1.20
C GLU A 36 -1.10 -19.81 -1.02
N LYS A 37 -2.08 -19.02 -0.55
CA LYS A 37 -3.47 -19.47 -0.42
C LYS A 37 -4.18 -19.69 -1.75
N THR A 38 -3.96 -18.83 -2.74
CA THR A 38 -4.66 -18.94 -4.04
C THR A 38 -4.03 -19.99 -4.95
N THR A 39 -2.70 -20.07 -4.95
CA THR A 39 -1.93 -20.83 -5.94
C THR A 39 -1.33 -22.11 -5.34
N GLY A 40 -1.29 -22.24 -4.01
CA GLY A 40 -0.74 -23.42 -3.31
C GLY A 40 0.78 -23.57 -3.44
N LYS A 41 1.48 -22.55 -3.95
CA LYS A 41 2.91 -22.56 -4.23
C LYS A 41 3.56 -21.32 -3.60
N LYS A 42 4.84 -21.41 -3.23
CA LYS A 42 5.61 -20.26 -2.76
C LYS A 42 5.65 -19.18 -3.87
N PRO A 43 5.50 -17.89 -3.52
CA PRO A 43 5.50 -16.81 -4.50
C PRO A 43 6.76 -16.86 -5.38
N PRO A 44 6.63 -16.80 -6.71
CA PRO A 44 7.78 -16.75 -7.60
C PRO A 44 8.50 -15.43 -7.35
N ALA A 45 9.61 -15.50 -6.60
CA ALA A 45 10.51 -14.38 -6.39
C ALA A 45 11.61 -14.32 -7.47
N ASP A 46 11.72 -15.35 -8.30
CA ASP A 46 12.73 -15.48 -9.35
C ASP A 46 12.13 -15.12 -10.72
N HIS A 47 12.05 -13.81 -10.97
CA HIS A 47 11.70 -13.24 -12.27
C HIS A 47 12.76 -13.57 -13.37
N ASP A 48 13.95 -14.02 -12.97
CA ASP A 48 15.09 -14.32 -13.84
C ASP A 48 15.19 -15.81 -14.24
N SER A 49 14.28 -16.67 -13.78
CA SER A 49 14.23 -18.05 -14.27
C SER A 49 13.62 -18.08 -15.67
N LEU A 50 14.45 -18.37 -16.68
CA LEU A 50 14.03 -18.62 -18.08
C LEU A 50 13.05 -19.80 -18.22
N ASP A 51 12.73 -20.49 -17.12
CA ASP A 51 11.75 -21.57 -17.03
C ASP A 51 10.30 -21.08 -17.08
N VAL A 52 10.04 -19.77 -16.92
CA VAL A 52 8.71 -19.19 -17.10
C VAL A 52 8.44 -18.97 -18.58
N SER A 53 7.48 -19.70 -19.15
CA SER A 53 7.10 -19.53 -20.56
C SER A 53 6.57 -18.12 -20.84
N LEU A 54 6.77 -17.61 -22.07
CA LEU A 54 6.29 -16.28 -22.48
C LEU A 54 4.78 -16.11 -22.25
N ALA A 55 3.99 -17.16 -22.48
CA ALA A 55 2.55 -17.15 -22.25
C ALA A 55 2.21 -16.99 -20.76
N GLU A 56 2.99 -17.63 -19.87
CA GLU A 56 2.81 -17.52 -18.42
C GLU A 56 3.23 -16.15 -17.90
N ALA A 57 4.33 -15.59 -18.40
CA ALA A 57 4.77 -14.23 -18.08
C ALA A 57 3.73 -13.18 -18.49
N ILE A 58 3.16 -13.30 -19.69
CA ILE A 58 2.08 -12.42 -20.18
C ILE A 58 0.81 -12.60 -19.32
N GLY A 59 0.43 -13.84 -19.00
CA GLY A 59 -0.70 -14.13 -18.12
C GLY A 59 -0.55 -13.47 -16.75
N TYR A 60 0.64 -13.58 -16.14
CA TYR A 60 0.96 -12.92 -14.88
C TYR A 60 0.91 -11.39 -15.01
N ALA A 61 1.49 -10.82 -16.06
CA ALA A 61 1.49 -9.38 -16.30
C ALA A 61 0.07 -8.81 -16.45
N VAL A 62 -0.82 -9.50 -17.15
CA VAL A 62 -2.23 -9.10 -17.28
C VAL A 62 -2.94 -9.16 -15.93
N VAL A 63 -2.76 -10.25 -15.17
CA VAL A 63 -3.37 -10.40 -13.84
C VAL A 63 -2.88 -9.29 -12.90
N MET A 64 -1.57 -9.00 -12.88
CA MET A 64 -1.01 -7.93 -12.05
C MET A 64 -1.42 -6.55 -12.53
N GLY A 65 -1.47 -6.31 -13.84
CA GLY A 65 -1.88 -5.03 -14.42
C GLY A 65 -3.34 -4.72 -14.09
N VAL A 66 -4.25 -5.67 -14.33
CA VAL A 66 -5.67 -5.51 -14.01
C VAL A 66 -5.89 -5.47 -12.49
N GLY A 67 -5.23 -6.35 -11.74
CA GLY A 67 -5.33 -6.42 -10.29
C GLY A 67 -4.92 -5.12 -9.62
N MET A 68 -3.83 -4.50 -10.07
CA MET A 68 -3.37 -3.21 -9.54
C MET A 68 -4.37 -2.08 -9.82
N GLN A 69 -4.94 -2.05 -11.03
CA GLN A 69 -5.91 -1.02 -11.39
C GLN A 69 -7.19 -1.14 -10.53
N VAL A 70 -7.67 -2.36 -10.32
CA VAL A 70 -8.82 -2.62 -9.44
C VAL A 70 -8.48 -2.20 -7.99
N ALA A 71 -7.30 -2.55 -7.50
CA ALA A 71 -6.86 -2.18 -6.17
C ALA A 71 -6.84 -0.66 -5.97
N GLN A 72 -6.34 0.11 -6.95
CA GLN A 72 -6.36 1.58 -6.91
C GLN A 72 -7.78 2.14 -6.80
N ILE A 73 -8.73 1.62 -7.57
CA ILE A 73 -10.14 2.07 -7.52
C ILE A 73 -10.74 1.78 -6.13
N VAL A 74 -10.51 0.58 -5.60
CA VAL A 74 -11.01 0.19 -4.27
C VAL A 74 -10.38 1.07 -3.18
N MET A 75 -9.07 1.30 -3.25
CA MET A 75 -8.36 2.19 -2.33
C MET A 75 -8.91 3.61 -2.39
N ALA A 76 -9.08 4.19 -3.58
CA ALA A 76 -9.60 5.55 -3.74
C ALA A 76 -11.01 5.68 -3.15
N ARG A 77 -11.90 4.70 -3.42
CA ARG A 77 -13.25 4.68 -2.85
C ARG A 77 -13.24 4.56 -1.33
N THR A 78 -12.38 3.70 -0.79
CA THR A 78 -12.28 3.47 0.65
C THR A 78 -11.71 4.69 1.36
N ALA A 79 -10.64 5.28 0.82
CA ALA A 79 -10.05 6.51 1.32
C ALA A 79 -11.07 7.65 1.37
N ARG A 80 -11.84 7.82 0.27
CA ARG A 80 -12.89 8.83 0.21
C ARG A 80 -13.97 8.62 1.28
N ARG A 81 -14.52 7.42 1.40
CA ARG A 81 -15.52 7.09 2.44
C ARG A 81 -15.00 7.35 3.84
N ARG A 82 -13.74 6.98 4.12
CA ARG A 82 -13.14 7.16 5.43
C ARG A 82 -12.93 8.64 5.76
N TYR A 83 -12.50 9.43 4.78
CA TYR A 83 -12.35 10.87 4.91
C TYR A 83 -13.70 11.55 5.16
N ASP A 84 -14.72 11.23 4.36
CA ASP A 84 -16.07 11.79 4.51
C ASP A 84 -16.65 11.47 5.89
N ALA A 85 -16.47 10.24 6.39
CA ALA A 85 -16.89 9.86 7.74
C ALA A 85 -16.16 10.65 8.84
N TRP A 86 -14.86 10.87 8.69
CA TRP A 86 -14.08 11.65 9.66
C TRP A 86 -14.49 13.13 9.67
N ARG A 87 -14.80 13.66 8.48
CA ARG A 87 -15.30 15.03 8.31
C ARG A 87 -16.68 15.21 8.95
N ALA A 88 -17.60 14.27 8.70
CA ALA A 88 -18.94 14.30 9.29
C ALA A 88 -18.88 14.27 10.83
N LEU A 89 -18.01 13.45 11.42
CA LEU A 89 -17.77 13.43 12.86
C LEU A 89 -17.23 14.78 13.37
N LYS A 90 -16.28 15.38 12.64
CA LYS A 90 -15.69 16.66 13.01
C LYS A 90 -16.69 17.80 12.94
N ASP A 91 -17.54 17.83 11.92
CA ASP A 91 -18.56 18.87 11.76
C ASP A 91 -19.63 18.74 12.85
N ALA A 92 -20.11 17.53 13.14
CA ALA A 92 -21.01 17.27 14.27
C ALA A 92 -20.42 17.65 15.63
N ALA A 93 -19.11 17.42 15.85
CA ALA A 93 -18.45 17.83 17.09
C ALA A 93 -18.30 19.36 17.21
N ARG A 94 -18.17 20.07 16.09
CA ARG A 94 -18.12 21.54 16.07
C ARG A 94 -19.49 22.13 16.42
N ASP A 95 -20.55 21.60 15.83
CA ASP A 95 -21.94 22.05 16.08
C ASP A 95 -22.41 21.83 17.53
N VAL A 96 -21.76 20.94 18.28
CA VAL A 96 -22.04 20.71 19.71
C VAL A 96 -21.29 21.69 20.61
N VAL A 97 -20.18 22.26 20.13
CA VAL A 97 -19.32 23.19 20.87
C VAL A 97 -19.75 24.66 20.66
N ASP A 98 -20.32 24.98 19.51
CA ASP A 98 -20.90 26.29 19.16
C ASP A 98 -22.34 26.45 19.70
#